data_AF-A0A963BB36-F1
#
_entry.id   AF-A0A963BB36-F1
#
_cell.length_a   1.000
_cell.length_b   1.000
_cell.length_c   1.000
_cell.angle_alpha   90.00
_cell.angle_beta   90.00
_cell.angle_gamma   90.00
#
_symmetry.space_group_name_H-M   'P 1'
#
loop_
_entity.id
_entity.type
_entity.pdbx_description
1 polymer ?
#
loop_
_entity_poly.entity_id
_entity_poly.type
_entity_poly.pdbx_seq_one_letter_code
_entity_poly.pdbx_strand_id
1 'polypeptide(L)'
;MVQLKDVTPILTWAKQHGDAKIVQRIVVRALPQLQAAGLLVSPAEIEAKDQFLVPVQVFEQMRLAAEAFVHNDHPEASCHV
;
A
#
# COMPACT_ATOMS: atom_id res chain seq x y z
N MET A 1 10.74 -15.52 12.86
CA MET A 1 9.37 -15.00 13.05
C MET A 1 9.12 -13.96 11.96
N VAL A 2 8.04 -14.10 11.19
CA VAL A 2 7.67 -13.08 10.19
C VAL A 2 6.98 -11.94 10.93
N GLN A 3 7.56 -10.74 10.91
CA GLN A 3 6.96 -9.56 11.53
C GLN A 3 5.88 -9.00 10.59
N LEU A 4 4.68 -8.79 11.13
CA LEU A 4 3.54 -8.21 10.41
C LEU A 4 3.42 -6.72 10.73
N LYS A 5 3.07 -5.94 9.71
CA LYS A 5 2.76 -4.51 9.81
C LYS A 5 1.45 -4.21 9.10
N ASP A 6 0.74 -3.22 9.62
CA ASP A 6 -0.51 -2.72 9.05
C ASP A 6 -0.24 -1.71 7.93
N VAL A 7 -0.74 -1.97 6.73
CA VAL A 7 -0.59 -1.07 5.57
C VAL A 7 -1.75 -0.07 5.44
N THR A 8 -2.82 -0.19 6.23
CA THR A 8 -3.97 0.74 6.17
C THR A 8 -3.56 2.22 6.28
N PRO A 9 -2.60 2.62 7.13
CA PRO A 9 -2.15 4.01 7.19
C PRO A 9 -1.54 4.52 5.88
N ILE A 10 -0.75 3.70 5.18
CA ILE A 10 -0.14 4.05 3.88
C ILE A 10 -1.23 4.27 2.83
N LEU A 11 -2.21 3.38 2.77
CA LEU A 11 -3.28 3.48 1.79
C LEU A 11 -4.19 4.65 2.08
N THR A 12 -4.46 4.94 3.36
CA THR A 12 -5.24 6.10 3.78
C THR A 12 -4.53 7.40 3.39
N TRP A 13 -3.24 7.51 3.70
CA TRP A 13 -2.42 8.65 3.29
C TRP A 13 -2.41 8.82 1.77
N ALA A 14 -2.20 7.73 1.02
CA ALA A 14 -2.16 7.76 -0.43
C ALA A 14 -3.50 8.20 -1.03
N LYS A 15 -4.63 7.77 -0.48
CA LYS A 15 -5.98 8.24 -0.90
C LYS A 15 -6.20 9.73 -0.66
N GLN A 16 -5.61 10.29 0.39
CA GLN A 16 -5.76 11.71 0.72
C GLN A 16 -4.92 12.62 -0.18
N HIS A 17 -3.81 12.11 -0.71
CA HIS A 17 -2.82 12.92 -1.43
C HIS A 17 -2.61 12.50 -2.90
N GLY A 18 -3.18 11.37 -3.33
CA GLY A 18 -3.03 10.85 -4.69
C GLY A 18 -4.34 10.82 -5.47
N ASP A 19 -4.29 10.29 -6.70
CA ASP A 19 -5.46 10.19 -7.57
C ASP A 19 -6.50 9.14 -7.12
N ALA A 20 -7.69 9.17 -7.72
CA ALA A 20 -8.81 8.27 -7.39
C ALA A 20 -8.50 6.76 -7.55
N LYS A 21 -7.42 6.40 -8.26
CA LYS A 21 -6.98 5.01 -8.49
C LYS A 21 -5.65 4.69 -7.82
N ILE A 22 -5.17 5.55 -6.92
CA ILE A 22 -3.87 5.41 -6.26
C ILE A 22 -3.73 4.06 -5.53
N VAL A 23 -4.75 3.66 -4.77
CA VAL A 23 -4.77 2.36 -4.06
C VAL A 23 -4.66 1.20 -5.03
N GLN A 24 -5.41 1.25 -6.13
CA GLN A 24 -5.37 0.21 -7.15
C GLN A 24 -3.97 0.08 -7.76
N ARG A 25 -3.31 1.20 -8.05
CA ARG A 25 -1.93 1.20 -8.59
C ARG A 25 -0.92 0.63 -7.58
N ILE A 26 -1.03 1.03 -6.31
CA ILE A 26 -0.18 0.51 -5.22
C ILE A 26 -0.35 -1.01 -5.08
N VAL A 27 -1.59 -1.48 -4.99
CA VAL A 27 -1.90 -2.90 -4.82
C VAL A 27 -1.42 -3.70 -6.03
N VAL A 28 -1.71 -3.25 -7.25
CA VAL A 28 -1.24 -3.91 -8.48
C VAL A 28 0.28 -3.98 -8.55
N ARG A 29 0.99 -2.93 -8.12
CA ARG A 29 2.46 -2.93 -8.05
C ARG A 29 2.99 -3.92 -7.01
N ALA A 30 2.28 -4.10 -5.90
CA ALA A 30 2.65 -5.02 -4.82
C ALA A 30 2.10 -6.45 -4.99
N LEU A 31 1.29 -6.72 -6.02
CA LEU A 31 0.69 -8.03 -6.27
C LEU A 31 1.71 -9.18 -6.30
N PRO A 32 2.88 -9.07 -6.97
CA PRO A 32 3.86 -10.15 -6.97
C PRO A 32 4.35 -10.52 -5.56
N GLN A 33 4.57 -9.53 -4.70
CA GLN A 33 5.04 -9.71 -3.33
C GLN A 33 3.92 -10.21 -2.41
N LEU A 34 2.70 -9.71 -2.59
CA LEU A 34 1.51 -10.22 -1.91
C LEU A 34 1.30 -11.70 -2.24
N GLN A 35 1.38 -12.09 -3.52
CA GLN A 35 1.31 -13.49 -3.95
C GLN A 35 2.43 -14.35 -3.38
N ALA A 36 3.68 -13.87 -3.39
CA ALA A 36 4.81 -14.57 -2.78
C ALA A 36 4.64 -14.77 -1.26
N ALA A 37 3.92 -13.85 -0.59
CA ALA A 37 3.55 -13.96 0.81
C ALA A 37 2.28 -14.81 1.05
N GLY A 38 1.67 -15.39 0.01
CA GLY A 38 0.41 -16.14 0.12
C GLY A 38 -0.82 -15.27 0.36
N LEU A 39 -0.72 -13.96 0.13
CA LEU A 39 -1.80 -12.98 0.28
C LEU A 39 -2.38 -12.67 -1.10
N LEU A 40 -3.51 -13.30 -1.42
CA LEU A 40 -4.31 -12.94 -2.59
C LEU A 40 -5.42 -12.02 -2.14
N VAL A 41 -5.29 -10.73 -2.45
CA VAL A 41 -6.27 -9.70 -2.07
C VAL A 41 -6.49 -8.71 -3.21
N SER A 42 -7.73 -8.30 -3.38
CA SER A 42 -8.11 -7.21 -4.26
C SER A 42 -8.05 -5.86 -3.54
N PRO A 43 -7.94 -4.74 -4.28
CA PRO A 43 -8.02 -3.41 -3.69
C PRO A 43 -9.29 -3.20 -2.85
N ALA A 44 -10.44 -3.68 -3.33
CA ALA A 44 -11.72 -3.57 -2.64
C ALA A 44 -11.73 -4.32 -1.30
N GLU A 45 -11.11 -5.51 -1.24
CA GLU A 45 -11.00 -6.27 0.02
C GLU A 45 -10.07 -5.60 1.03
N ILE A 46 -9.04 -4.90 0.56
CA ILE A 46 -8.15 -4.14 1.44
C ILE A 46 -8.89 -2.93 2.00
N GLU A 47 -9.65 -2.24 1.16
CA GLU A 47 -10.43 -1.07 1.57
C GLU A 47 -11.61 -1.42 2.49
N ALA A 48 -12.14 -2.64 2.40
CA ALA A 48 -13.21 -3.12 3.26
C ALA A 48 -12.71 -3.53 4.66
N LYS A 49 -11.40 -3.59 4.90
CA LYS A 49 -10.81 -3.99 6.17
C LYS A 49 -10.39 -2.76 6.98
N ASP A 50 -10.67 -2.78 8.28
CA ASP A 50 -10.15 -1.78 9.21
C ASP A 50 -8.62 -1.84 9.30
N GLN A 51 -8.05 -3.05 9.21
CA GLN A 51 -6.62 -3.30 9.29
C GLN A 51 -6.20 -4.36 8.27
N PHE A 52 -5.12 -4.07 7.52
CA PHE A 52 -4.55 -5.02 6.58
C PHE A 52 -3.09 -5.33 6.93
N LEU A 53 -2.90 -6.46 7.60
CA LEU A 53 -1.58 -6.93 8.05
C LEU A 53 -0.85 -7.67 6.94
N VAL A 54 0.37 -7.23 6.67
CA VAL A 54 1.27 -7.84 5.69
C VAL A 54 2.67 -8.06 6.30
N PRO A 55 3.48 -8.99 5.78
CA PRO A 55 4.88 -9.09 6.16
C PRO A 55 5.62 -7.77 5.96
N VAL A 56 6.57 -7.45 6.84
CA VAL A 56 7.37 -6.21 6.79
C VAL A 56 7.95 -5.91 5.40
N GLN A 57 8.37 -6.94 4.68
CA GLN A 57 8.92 -6.80 3.33
C GLN A 57 7.86 -6.30 2.34
N VAL A 58 6.63 -6.81 2.43
CA VAL A 58 5.51 -6.36 1.60
C VAL A 58 5.09 -4.94 1.99
N PHE A 59 5.08 -4.64 3.29
CA PHE A 59 4.79 -3.30 3.80
C PHE A 59 5.73 -2.25 3.20
N GLU A 60 7.05 -2.48 3.24
CA GLU A 60 8.02 -1.52 2.68
C GLU A 60 7.86 -1.36 1.16
N GLN A 61 7.53 -2.43 0.43
CA GLN A 61 7.27 -2.33 -1.01
C GLN A 61 6.00 -1.53 -1.31
N MET A 62 4.94 -1.72 -0.52
CA MET A 62 3.72 -0.92 -0.63
C MET A 62 3.95 0.54 -0.26
N ARG A 63 4.77 0.83 0.76
CA ARG A 63 5.18 2.19 1.15
C ARG A 63 5.93 2.88 0.02
N LEU A 64 6.95 2.23 -0.54
CA LEU A 64 7.74 2.76 -1.65
C LEU A 64 6.89 2.99 -2.90
N ALA A 65 5.98 2.07 -3.21
CA ALA A 65 5.04 2.24 -4.32
C ALA A 65 4.10 3.43 -4.08
N ALA A 66 3.56 3.57 -2.87
CA ALA A 66 2.70 4.68 -2.50
C ALA A 66 3.42 6.03 -2.62
N GLU A 67 4.63 6.14 -2.09
CA GLU A 67 5.46 7.34 -2.23
C GLU A 67 5.73 7.66 -3.69
N ALA A 68 6.17 6.68 -4.49
CA ALA A 68 6.48 6.91 -5.90
C ALA A 68 5.26 7.38 -6.70
N PHE A 69 4.08 6.81 -6.44
CA PHE A 69 2.87 7.21 -7.16
C PHE A 69 2.33 8.57 -6.69
N VAL A 70 2.29 8.83 -5.38
CA VAL A 70 1.82 10.12 -4.87
C VAL A 70 2.80 11.23 -5.22
N HIS A 71 4.12 11.01 -5.16
CA HIS A 71 5.13 12.02 -5.48
C HIS A 71 5.14 12.40 -6.96
N ASN A 72 4.77 11.48 -7.86
CA ASN A 72 4.59 11.79 -9.29
C ASN A 72 3.47 12.83 -9.52
N ASP A 73 2.43 12.82 -8.68
CA ASP A 73 1.31 13.76 -8.76
C ASP A 73 1.51 14.98 -7.84
N HIS A 74 2.21 14.81 -6.72
CA HIS A 74 2.43 15.79 -5.65
C HIS A 74 3.86 15.68 -5.08
N PRO A 75 4.87 16.32 -5.68
CA PRO A 75 6.28 16.17 -5.30
C PRO A 75 6.63 16.67 -3.90
N GLU A 76 5.74 17.41 -3.24
CA GLU A 76 5.94 17.87 -1.86
C GLU A 76 5.39 16.90 -0.80
N ALA A 77 4.63 15.88 -1.23
CA ALA A 77 4.03 14.90 -0.33
C ALA A 77 5.05 13.80 0.04
N SER A 78 5.20 13.53 1.34
CA SER A 78 6.03 12.45 1.89
C SER A 78 5.21 11.59 2.84
N CYS A 79 5.43 10.27 2.79
CA CYS A 79 4.72 9.30 3.61
C CYS A 79 5.48 9.08 4.92
N HIS A 80 4.95 9.58 6.04
CA HIS A 80 5.60 9.48 7.37
C HIS A 80 5.00 8.39 8.28
N VAL A 81 4.25 7.44 7.70
CA VAL A 81 3.59 6.33 8.42
C VAL A 81 4.44 5.06 8.47
#